data_AF-A0A538BRK1-F1
#
_entry.id   AF-A0A538BRK1-F1
#
_cell.length_a   1.000
_cell.length_b   1.000
_cell.length_c   1.000
_cell.angle_alpha   90.00
_cell.angle_beta   90.00
_cell.angle_gamma   90.00
#
_symmetry.space_group_name_H-M   'P 1'
#
loop_
_entity.id
_entity.type
_entity.pdbx_description
1 polymer ?
#
loop_
_entity_poly.entity_id
_entity_poly.type
_entity_poly.pdbx_seq_one_letter_code
_entity_poly.pdbx_strand_id
1 'polypeptide(L)'
;MSDVKRLQIMIEEELDDLLALEAHREGTSKAALIRRYVREHLRPRPLPPIEQDPLWKLVGADPDAEPLDDIDEFLYGPNAKT
;
A
#
# COMPACT_ATOMS: atom_id res chain seq x y z
N MET A 1 6.76 -2.42 -14.74
CA MET A 1 7.05 -1.22 -13.90
C MET A 1 6.06 -1.26 -12.77
N SER A 2 6.49 -1.26 -11.51
CA SER A 2 5.56 -1.26 -10.38
C SER A 2 4.84 0.09 -10.32
N ASP A 3 3.51 0.09 -10.32
CA ASP A 3 2.72 1.31 -10.15
C ASP A 3 3.00 1.96 -8.79
N VAL A 4 3.26 3.27 -8.79
CA VAL A 4 3.47 4.04 -7.57
C VAL A 4 2.09 4.45 -7.03
N LYS A 5 1.75 3.96 -5.83
CA LYS A 5 0.53 4.38 -5.12
C LYS A 5 0.79 5.67 -4.34
N ARG A 6 -0.17 6.61 -4.35
CA ARG A 6 -0.11 7.82 -3.51
C ARG A 6 -0.48 7.46 -2.07
N LEU A 7 0.41 7.77 -1.14
CA LEU A 7 0.21 7.57 0.29
C LEU A 7 0.23 8.94 1.00
N GLN A 8 -0.76 9.20 1.86
CA GLN A 8 -0.78 10.35 2.77
C GLN A 8 -0.55 9.84 4.19
N ILE A 9 0.44 10.40 4.88
CA ILE A 9 0.77 10.11 6.28
C ILE A 9 0.93 11.41 7.05
N MET A 10 0.64 11.37 8.34
CA MET A 10 1.07 12.42 9.27
C MET A 10 2.34 11.94 9.97
N ILE A 11 3.29 12.86 10.15
CA ILE A 11 4.52 12.63 10.89
C ILE A 11 4.77 13.84 11.79
N GLU A 12 5.57 13.64 12.81
CA GLU A 12 6.01 14.69 13.72
C GLU A 12 6.81 15.76 12.96
N GLU A 13 6.63 17.03 13.33
CA GLU A 13 7.32 18.17 12.69
C GLU A 13 8.84 18.03 12.76
N GLU A 14 9.36 17.62 13.93
CA GLU A 14 10.79 17.33 14.13
C GLU A 14 11.31 16.29 13.15
N LEU A 15 10.49 15.28 12.80
CA LEU A 15 10.90 14.25 11.84
C LEU A 15 10.95 14.80 10.41
N ASP A 16 10.03 15.70 10.03
CA ASP A 16 10.08 16.36 8.72
C ASP A 16 11.31 17.26 8.60
N ASP A 17 11.69 17.98 9.67
CA ASP A 17 12.89 18.82 9.72
C ASP A 17 14.17 17.98 9.55
N LEU A 18 14.27 16.84 10.25
CA LEU A 18 15.38 15.92 10.11
C LEU A 18 15.46 15.35 8.68
N LEU A 19 14.32 15.00 8.08
CA LEU A 19 14.26 14.55 6.69
C LEU A 19 14.68 15.64 5.71
N ALA A 20 14.32 16.90 5.95
CA ALA A 20 14.71 18.04 5.12
C ALA A 20 16.22 18.29 5.17
N LEU A 21 16.80 18.26 6.37
CA LEU A 21 18.23 18.43 6.58
C LEU A 21 19.03 17.33 5.87
N GLU A 22 18.61 16.08 6.02
CA GLU A 22 19.30 14.95 5.40
C GLU A 22 19.12 14.95 3.87
N ALA A 23 17.94 15.32 3.37
CA ALA A 23 17.69 15.48 1.94
C ALA A 23 18.65 16.49 1.32
N HIS A 24 18.85 17.62 2.01
CA HIS A 24 19.80 18.64 1.58
C HIS A 24 21.25 18.11 1.59
N ARG A 25 21.66 17.41 2.66
CA ARG A 25 23.03 16.87 2.78
C ARG A 25 23.35 15.88 1.66
N GLU A 26 22.40 15.03 1.31
CA GLU A 26 22.58 14.01 0.27
C GLU A 26 22.28 14.50 -1.16
N GLY A 27 21.78 15.73 -1.31
CA GLY A 27 21.37 16.26 -2.62
C GLY A 27 20.21 15.48 -3.24
N THR A 28 19.28 14.99 -2.41
CA THR A 28 18.12 14.19 -2.83
C THR A 28 16.81 14.80 -2.35
N SER A 29 15.68 14.22 -2.74
CA SER A 29 14.37 14.66 -2.26
C SER A 29 13.98 13.95 -0.96
N LYS A 30 13.19 14.62 -0.11
CA LYS A 30 12.58 13.99 1.08
C LYS A 30 11.85 12.69 0.73
N ALA A 31 11.11 12.67 -0.37
CA ALA A 31 10.39 11.48 -0.81
C ALA A 31 11.33 10.33 -1.23
N ALA A 32 12.51 10.62 -1.79
CA ALA A 32 13.50 9.60 -2.10
C ALA A 32 14.10 9.00 -0.83
N LEU A 33 14.39 9.83 0.17
CA LEU A 33 14.84 9.38 1.49
C LEU A 33 13.79 8.50 2.18
N ILE A 34 12.53 8.93 2.23
CA ILE A 34 11.43 8.14 2.81
C ILE A 34 11.35 6.77 2.13
N ARG A 35 11.35 6.73 0.80
CA ARG A 35 11.32 5.45 0.06
C ARG A 35 12.52 4.56 0.38
N ARG A 36 13.71 5.16 0.53
CA ARG A 36 14.94 4.43 0.88
C ARG A 36 14.83 3.84 2.29
N TYR A 37 14.52 4.67 3.29
CA TYR A 37 14.40 4.25 4.69
C TYR A 37 13.32 3.19 4.88
N VAL A 38 12.14 3.37 4.28
CA VAL A 38 11.07 2.38 4.32
C VAL A 38 11.52 1.05 3.69
N ARG A 39 12.21 1.09 2.54
CA ARG A 39 12.72 -0.12 1.89
C ARG A 39 13.80 -0.82 2.71
N GLU A 40 14.76 -0.07 3.24
CA GLU A 40 15.86 -0.61 4.04
C GLU A 40 15.34 -1.23 5.33
N HIS A 41 14.35 -0.60 5.96
CA HIS A 41 13.75 -1.10 7.20
C HIS A 41 12.86 -2.32 6.96
N LEU A 42 11.97 -2.28 5.96
CA LEU A 42 11.08 -3.40 5.66
C LEU A 42 11.82 -4.58 5.03
N ARG A 43 13.03 -4.37 4.49
CA ARG A 43 13.84 -5.37 3.76
C ARG A 43 12.94 -6.24 2.88
N PRO A 44 12.21 -5.66 1.91
CA PRO A 44 11.14 -6.37 1.24
C PRO A 44 11.70 -7.65 0.62
N ARG A 45 11.41 -8.78 1.28
CA ARG A 45 11.50 -10.07 0.63
C ARG A 45 10.42 -10.04 -0.46
N PRO A 46 10.66 -10.65 -1.63
CA PRO A 46 9.56 -10.88 -2.54
C PRO A 46 8.41 -11.46 -1.72
N LEU A 47 7.25 -10.80 -1.78
CA LEU A 47 6.05 -11.34 -1.15
C LEU A 47 5.95 -12.79 -1.63
N PRO A 48 5.76 -13.75 -0.72
CA PRO A 48 5.57 -15.12 -1.16
C PRO A 48 4.41 -15.14 -2.17
N PRO A 49 4.43 -16.08 -3.14
CA PRO A 49 3.30 -16.28 -4.05
C PRO A 49 1.98 -16.24 -3.28
N ILE A 50 0.93 -15.64 -3.85
CA ILE A 50 -0.34 -15.41 -3.15
C ILE A 50 -0.94 -16.74 -2.64
N GLU A 51 -0.59 -17.85 -3.28
CA GLU A 51 -0.95 -19.23 -2.91
C GLU A 51 -0.41 -19.66 -1.54
N GLN A 52 0.59 -18.96 -1.02
CA GLN A 52 1.20 -19.19 0.29
C GLN A 52 0.60 -18.31 1.40
N ASP A 53 -0.31 -17.38 1.05
CA ASP A 53 -1.04 -16.60 2.04
C ASP A 53 -1.96 -17.54 2.87
N PRO A 54 -1.98 -17.47 4.21
CA PRO A 54 -2.89 -18.24 5.03
C PRO A 54 -4.37 -18.10 4.64
N LEU A 55 -4.75 -16.93 4.10
CA LEU A 55 -6.10 -16.62 3.61
C LEU A 55 -6.36 -17.18 2.21
N TRP A 56 -5.35 -17.63 1.47
CA TRP A 56 -5.54 -18.24 0.14
C TRP A 56 -6.48 -19.44 0.18
N LYS A 57 -6.47 -20.19 1.28
CA LYS A 57 -7.36 -21.35 1.49
C LYS A 57 -8.83 -20.97 1.62
N LEU A 58 -9.15 -19.69 1.83
CA LEU A 58 -10.51 -19.19 1.91
C LEU A 58 -11.10 -18.89 0.52
N VAL A 59 -10.26 -18.76 -0.51
CA VAL A 59 -10.71 -18.54 -1.90
C VAL A 59 -11.47 -19.79 -2.37
N GLY A 60 -12.77 -19.64 -2.63
CA GLY A 60 -13.65 -20.76 -3.00
C GLY A 60 -13.98 -21.72 -1.85
N ALA A 61 -13.69 -21.35 -0.60
CA ALA A 61 -14.03 -22.17 0.57
C ALA A 61 -15.52 -22.24 0.89
N ASP A 62 -16.29 -21.26 0.39
CA ASP A 62 -17.74 -21.29 0.40
C ASP A 62 -18.24 -21.67 -1.01
N PRO A 63 -18.63 -22.94 -1.24
CA PRO A 63 -19.12 -23.39 -2.53
C PRO A 63 -20.51 -22.82 -2.86
N ASP A 64 -21.23 -22.28 -1.88
CA ASP A 64 -22.55 -21.68 -2.04
C ASP A 64 -22.49 -20.15 -2.22
N ALA A 65 -21.29 -19.56 -2.10
CA ALA A 65 -21.07 -18.15 -2.40
C ALA A 65 -20.85 -17.95 -3.89
N GLU A 66 -21.84 -17.37 -4.57
CA GLU A 66 -21.66 -16.95 -5.96
C GLU A 66 -20.74 -15.73 -6.05
N PRO A 67 -19.81 -15.68 -7.02
CA PRO A 67 -19.01 -14.49 -7.27
C PRO A 67 -19.92 -13.31 -7.57
N LEU A 68 -19.71 -12.18 -6.89
CA LEU A 68 -20.40 -10.94 -7.23
C LEU A 68 -19.80 -10.37 -8.52
N ASP A 69 -20.64 -10.13 -9.52
CA ASP A 69 -20.23 -9.54 -10.80
C ASP A 69 -19.75 -8.09 -10.65
N ASP A 70 -20.36 -7.32 -9.74
CA ASP A 70 -19.99 -5.95 -9.41
C ASP A 70 -19.99 -5.73 -7.89
N ILE A 71 -18.78 -5.65 -7.32
CA ILE A 71 -18.57 -5.41 -5.89
C ILE A 71 -19.03 -4.00 -5.49
N ASP A 72 -18.86 -3.01 -6.37
CA ASP A 72 -19.22 -1.63 -6.07
C ASP A 72 -20.75 -1.47 -6.06
N GLU A 73 -21.46 -2.12 -6.99
CA GLU A 73 -22.93 -2.19 -6.94
C GLU A 73 -23.42 -2.89 -5.65
N PHE A 74 -22.81 -4.01 -5.27
CA PHE A 74 -23.18 -4.74 -4.07
C PHE A 74 -22.96 -3.93 -2.77
N LEU A 75 -21.83 -3.22 -2.67
CA LEU A 75 -21.47 -2.47 -1.46
C LEU A 75 -22.13 -1.09 -1.38
N TYR A 76 -22.28 -0.40 -2.51
CA TYR A 76 -22.72 1.00 -2.55
C TYR A 76 -24.11 1.18 -3.17
N GLY A 77 -24.69 0.13 -3.76
CA GLY A 77 -25.98 0.16 -4.44
C GLY A 77 -25.93 0.87 -5.80
N PRO A 78 -27.04 0.85 -6.56
CA PRO A 78 -27.14 1.60 -7.80
C PRO A 78 -27.10 3.09 -7.46
N ASN A 79 -26.00 3.74 -7.86
CA ASN A 79 -25.71 5.18 -7.78
C ASN A 79 -24.90 5.68 -6.56
N ALA A 80 -23.60 5.37 -6.53
CA ALA A 80 -22.60 6.27 -5.94
C ALA A 80 -22.26 7.42 -6.92
N LYS A 81 -23.27 8.16 -7.37
CA LYS A 81 -23.12 9.45 -8.05
C LYS A 81 -24.23 10.38 -7.58
N THR A 82 -23.99 11.09 -6.47
CA THR A 82 -24.33 12.50 -6.30
C THR A 82 -23.36 13.08 -5.29
#